data_AF-A0A2M7XR81-F1
#
_entry.id   AF-A0A2M7XR81-F1
#
_cell.length_a   1.000
_cell.length_b   1.000
_cell.length_c   1.000
_cell.angle_alpha   90.00
_cell.angle_beta   90.00
_cell.angle_gamma   90.00
#
_symmetry.space_group_name_H-M   'P 1'
#
loop_
_entity.id
_entity.type
_entity.pdbx_description
1 polymer ?
#
loop_
_entity_poly.entity_id
_entity_poly.type
_entity_poly.pdbx_seq_one_letter_code
_entity_poly.pdbx_strand_id
1 'polypeptide(L)'
;KLLLEQAEPRLERLPGVASITTVGGLEREIQVSLNPYELAANGMTIDQIQSALAFSNLEVPGGMLEEGAKEFAVKTNATFTSIDQIRNTVVGYTKTGVPIYLKNVGTVTDGFKEITQVIRTNQQNALMMMAYKQTDANTVQATDAVLNALPAMEKRLGNGIHFNILFDQS
;
A
#
# COMPACT_ATOMS: atom_id res chain seq x y z
N LYS A 1 7.32 5.59 -0.07
CA LYS A 1 6.70 5.51 -1.41
C LYS A 1 7.72 5.44 -2.54
N LEU A 2 8.62 6.41 -2.71
CA LEU A 2 9.63 6.40 -3.79
C LEU A 2 10.54 5.16 -3.77
N LEU A 3 10.99 4.69 -2.59
CA LEU A 3 11.81 3.47 -2.50
C LEU A 3 11.04 2.21 -2.94
N LEU A 4 9.84 1.99 -2.41
CA LEU A 4 8.99 0.83 -2.72
C LEU A 4 8.58 0.79 -4.21
N GLU A 5 8.13 1.93 -4.77
CA GLU A 5 7.57 1.94 -6.13
C GLU A 5 8.64 2.06 -7.23
N GLN A 6 9.86 2.49 -6.89
CA GLN A 6 10.88 2.78 -7.90
C GLN A 6 12.22 2.09 -7.66
N ALA A 7 12.73 2.09 -6.43
CA ALA A 7 14.05 1.56 -6.13
C ALA A 7 14.01 0.03 -6.05
N GLU A 8 13.10 -0.54 -5.27
CA GLU A 8 12.95 -2.01 -5.12
C GLU A 8 12.83 -2.73 -6.46
N PRO A 9 11.84 -2.43 -7.34
CA PRO A 9 11.63 -3.23 -8.54
C PRO A 9 12.75 -3.09 -9.56
N ARG A 10 13.58 -2.05 -9.46
CA ARG A 10 14.72 -1.81 -10.35
C ARG A 10 15.95 -2.54 -9.87
N LEU A 11 16.22 -2.47 -8.57
CA LEU A 11 17.37 -3.13 -7.98
C LEU A 11 17.15 -4.65 -7.92
N GLU A 12 15.91 -5.13 -7.78
CA GLU A 12 15.57 -6.57 -7.88
C GLU A 12 15.81 -7.16 -9.27
N ARG A 13 15.80 -6.34 -10.32
CA ARG A 13 16.10 -6.78 -11.71
C ARG A 13 17.59 -6.94 -11.97
N LEU A 14 18.44 -6.57 -11.01
CA LEU A 14 19.88 -6.68 -11.18
C LEU A 14 20.32 -8.15 -11.15
N PRO A 15 21.34 -8.53 -11.94
CA PRO A 15 21.86 -9.89 -11.94
C PRO A 15 22.31 -10.33 -10.55
N GLY A 16 21.86 -11.51 -10.12
CA GLY A 16 22.24 -12.10 -8.83
C GLY A 16 21.46 -11.60 -7.62
N VAL A 17 20.52 -10.67 -7.79
CA VAL A 17 19.61 -10.20 -6.73
C VAL A 17 18.33 -11.05 -6.77
N ALA A 18 17.90 -11.56 -5.60
CA ALA A 18 16.69 -12.36 -5.43
C ALA A 18 15.51 -11.50 -5.01
N SER A 19 15.72 -10.62 -4.04
CA SER A 19 14.70 -9.72 -3.52
C SER A 19 15.33 -8.53 -2.83
N ILE A 20 14.56 -7.44 -2.76
CA ILE A 20 14.94 -6.27 -1.99
C ILE A 20 13.77 -5.87 -1.11
N THR A 21 14.04 -5.75 0.18
CA THR A 21 13.03 -5.40 1.18
C THR A 21 13.38 -4.10 1.85
N THR A 22 12.50 -3.10 1.75
CA THR A 22 12.59 -1.86 2.52
C THR A 22 11.87 -2.03 3.85
N VAL A 23 12.54 -1.64 4.93
CA VAL A 23 12.03 -1.65 6.30
C VAL A 23 12.07 -0.24 6.87
N GLY A 24 11.02 0.10 7.62
CA GLY A 24 10.84 1.41 8.23
C GLY A 24 10.12 2.40 7.33
N GLY A 25 9.93 3.61 7.86
CA GLY A 25 9.24 4.70 7.18
C GLY A 25 7.76 4.81 7.50
N LEU A 26 7.15 5.84 6.93
CA LEU A 26 5.73 6.10 7.06
C LEU A 26 4.98 5.33 5.97
N GLU A 27 4.38 4.20 6.33
CA GLU A 27 3.45 3.46 5.47
C GLU A 27 2.08 4.14 5.56
N ARG A 28 1.58 4.70 4.46
CA ARG A 28 0.27 5.38 4.45
C ARG A 28 -0.84 4.34 4.65
N GLU A 29 -1.70 4.57 5.63
CA GLU A 29 -2.84 3.73 5.97
C GLU A 29 -4.08 4.60 6.12
N ILE A 30 -5.23 4.10 5.65
CA ILE A 30 -6.52 4.76 5.93
C ILE A 30 -7.12 4.13 7.17
N GLN A 31 -7.27 4.93 8.22
CA GLN A 31 -7.78 4.48 9.50
C GLN A 31 -9.28 4.80 9.59
N VAL A 32 -10.06 3.77 9.87
CA VAL A 32 -11.51 3.88 10.10
C VAL A 32 -11.77 3.67 11.59
N SER A 33 -12.12 4.75 12.29
CA SER A 33 -12.44 4.71 13.72
C SER A 33 -13.95 4.73 13.92
N LEU A 34 -14.51 3.63 14.41
CA LEU A 34 -15.96 3.49 14.60
C LEU A 34 -16.38 4.01 15.99
N ASN A 35 -17.52 4.69 16.05
CA ASN A 35 -18.12 5.12 17.30
C ASN A 35 -19.12 4.06 17.79
N PRO A 36 -18.87 3.41 18.93
CA PRO A 36 -19.74 2.34 19.43
C PRO A 36 -21.16 2.83 19.77
N TYR A 37 -21.33 4.09 20.17
CA TYR A 37 -22.66 4.66 20.44
C TYR A 37 -23.47 4.86 19.15
N GLU A 38 -22.82 5.33 18.09
CA GLU A 38 -23.47 5.52 16.78
C GLU A 38 -23.79 4.18 16.12
N LEU A 39 -22.91 3.19 16.24
CA LEU A 39 -23.18 1.82 15.80
C LEU A 39 -24.41 1.25 16.51
N ALA A 40 -24.47 1.38 17.84
CA ALA A 40 -25.60 0.91 18.63
C ALA A 40 -26.91 1.64 18.27
N ALA A 41 -26.87 2.96 18.09
CA ALA A 41 -28.03 3.76 17.70
C ALA A 41 -28.60 3.34 16.33
N ASN A 42 -27.72 2.92 15.42
CA ASN A 42 -28.10 2.45 14.09
C ASN A 42 -28.30 0.93 14.01
N GLY A 43 -28.15 0.20 15.12
CA GLY A 43 -28.28 -1.26 15.17
C GLY A 43 -27.25 -2.00 14.32
N MET A 44 -26.04 -1.43 14.15
CA MET A 44 -24.98 -2.00 13.33
C MET A 44 -23.88 -2.66 14.16
N THR A 45 -23.24 -3.68 13.59
CA THR A 45 -22.08 -4.36 14.19
C THR A 45 -20.79 -4.03 13.43
N ILE A 46 -19.65 -4.19 14.10
CA ILE A 46 -18.33 -3.98 13.48
C ILE A 46 -18.15 -4.91 12.27
N ASP A 47 -18.59 -6.16 12.37
CA ASP A 47 -18.48 -7.16 11.29
C ASP A 47 -19.25 -6.75 10.03
N GLN A 48 -20.41 -6.10 10.20
CA GLN A 48 -21.17 -5.56 9.07
C GLN A 48 -20.40 -4.44 8.37
N ILE A 49 -19.78 -3.53 9.13
CA ILE A 49 -18.95 -2.46 8.56
C ILE A 49 -17.75 -3.05 7.81
N GLN A 50 -17.06 -4.03 8.42
CA GLN A 50 -15.92 -4.68 7.80
C GLN A 50 -16.30 -5.36 6.48
N SER A 51 -17.43 -6.08 6.46
CA SER A 51 -17.95 -6.74 5.26
C SER A 51 -18.32 -5.73 4.18
N ALA A 52 -18.98 -4.63 4.54
CA ALA A 52 -19.35 -3.57 3.60
C ALA A 52 -18.14 -2.89 2.98
N LEU A 53 -17.10 -2.60 3.78
CA LEU A 53 -15.85 -2.02 3.30
C LEU A 53 -15.08 -2.99 2.39
N ALA A 54 -15.02 -4.26 2.74
CA ALA A 54 -14.38 -5.29 1.93
C ALA A 54 -15.08 -5.44 0.57
N PHE A 55 -16.42 -5.47 0.56
CA PHE A 55 -17.21 -5.57 -0.66
C PHE A 55 -17.10 -4.32 -1.53
N SER A 56 -17.08 -3.13 -0.92
CA SER A 56 -17.00 -1.86 -1.64
C SER A 56 -15.61 -1.59 -2.24
N ASN A 57 -14.58 -2.29 -1.75
CA ASN A 57 -13.21 -2.21 -2.26
C ASN A 57 -12.84 -3.39 -3.18
N LEU A 58 -13.81 -4.25 -3.54
CA LEU A 58 -13.58 -5.43 -4.36
C LEU A 58 -13.76 -5.09 -5.85
N GLU A 59 -12.67 -5.17 -6.63
CA GLU A 59 -12.75 -5.08 -8.09
C GLU A 59 -13.43 -6.33 -8.66
N VAL A 60 -14.72 -6.22 -8.97
CA VAL A 60 -15.48 -7.30 -9.61
C VAL A 60 -15.38 -7.14 -11.14
N PRO A 61 -15.08 -8.21 -11.91
CA PRO A 61 -15.20 -8.17 -13.36
C PRO A 61 -16.67 -7.97 -13.73
N GLY A 62 -16.99 -6.91 -14.48
CA GLY A 62 -18.36 -6.55 -14.86
C GLY A 62 -18.99 -7.42 -15.95
N GLY A 63 -18.32 -8.49 -16.38
CA GLY A 63 -18.77 -9.38 -17.44
C GLY A 63 -18.47 -8.87 -18.86
N MET A 64 -18.99 -9.56 -19.86
CA MET A 64 -18.91 -9.18 -21.26
C MET A 64 -20.27 -8.63 -21.71
N LEU A 65 -20.28 -7.45 -22.32
CA LEU A 65 -21.43 -6.93 -23.05
C LEU A 65 -21.21 -7.24 -24.53
N GLU A 66 -22.08 -8.07 -25.12
CA GLU A 66 -22.10 -8.31 -26.56
C GLU A 66 -23.09 -7.33 -27.22
N GLU A 67 -22.58 -6.47 -28.11
CA GLU A 67 -23.41 -5.67 -29.01
C GLU A 67 -23.05 -6.03 -30.46
N GLY A 68 -23.81 -6.96 -31.05
CA GLY A 68 -23.55 -7.47 -32.39
C GLY A 68 -22.26 -8.30 -32.47
N ALA A 69 -21.29 -7.88 -33.29
CA ALA A 69 -20.00 -8.58 -33.47
C ALA A 69 -18.86 -7.98 -32.61
N LYS A 70 -19.19 -7.16 -31.60
CA LYS A 70 -18.21 -6.52 -30.71
C LYS A 70 -18.44 -6.97 -29.27
N GLU A 71 -17.41 -7.56 -28.69
CA GLU A 71 -17.33 -7.88 -27.28
C GLU A 71 -16.72 -6.69 -26.53
N PHE A 72 -17.44 -6.15 -25.54
CA PHE A 72 -16.92 -5.15 -24.63
C PHE A 72 -16.74 -5.78 -23.24
N ALA A 73 -15.49 -5.90 -22.79
CA ALA A 73 -15.20 -6.27 -21.40
C ALA A 73 -15.55 -5.07 -20.50
N VAL A 74 -16.59 -5.20 -19.69
CA VAL A 74 -16.97 -4.18 -18.71
C VAL A 74 -16.17 -4.44 -17.44
N LYS A 75 -15.38 -3.45 -17.00
CA LYS A 75 -14.68 -3.48 -15.71
C LYS A 75 -15.31 -2.43 -14.79
N THR A 76 -15.69 -2.82 -13.59
CA THR A 76 -16.08 -1.87 -12.55
C THR A 76 -14.85 -1.55 -11.70
N ASN A 77 -14.32 -0.33 -11.84
CA ASN A 77 -13.24 0.18 -10.99
C ASN A 77 -13.78 0.41 -9.57
N ALA A 78 -13.71 -0.60 -8.72
CA ALA A 78 -14.24 -0.56 -7.35
C ALA A 78 -13.14 -0.36 -6.29
N THR A 79 -12.00 0.21 -6.66
CA THR A 79 -10.98 0.61 -5.68
C THR A 79 -11.24 2.05 -5.23
N PHE A 80 -11.15 2.31 -3.92
CA PHE A 80 -11.29 3.68 -3.41
C PHE A 80 -10.17 4.59 -3.94
N THR A 81 -10.55 5.67 -4.61
CA THR A 81 -9.62 6.68 -5.14
C THR A 81 -9.47 7.88 -4.20
N SER A 82 -10.36 8.06 -3.23
CA SER A 82 -10.28 9.15 -2.25
C SER A 82 -10.89 8.78 -0.90
N ILE A 83 -10.47 9.52 0.14
CA ILE A 83 -11.02 9.37 1.49
C ILE A 83 -12.51 9.68 1.52
N ASP A 84 -12.96 10.64 0.70
CA ASP A 84 -14.37 11.00 0.62
C ASP A 84 -15.23 9.88 0.04
N GLN A 85 -14.70 9.06 -0.88
CA GLN A 85 -15.40 7.86 -1.31
C GLN A 85 -15.54 6.86 -0.17
N ILE A 86 -14.49 6.66 0.62
CA ILE A 86 -14.54 5.77 1.80
C ILE A 86 -15.59 6.26 2.79
N ARG A 87 -15.60 7.57 3.11
CA ARG A 87 -16.60 8.19 4.02
C ARG A 87 -18.04 8.05 3.54
N ASN A 88 -18.24 8.09 2.23
CA ASN A 88 -19.55 7.96 1.59
C ASN A 88 -19.89 6.51 1.21
N THR A 89 -19.15 5.52 1.71
CA THR A 89 -19.50 4.10 1.57
C THR A 89 -20.78 3.83 2.33
N VAL A 90 -21.76 3.22 1.68
CA VAL A 90 -22.98 2.72 2.34
C VAL A 90 -22.60 1.45 3.10
N VAL A 91 -22.76 1.48 4.41
CA VAL A 91 -22.38 0.38 5.32
C VAL A 91 -23.58 -0.42 5.82
N GLY A 92 -24.79 0.07 5.53
CA GLY A 92 -26.03 -0.59 5.90
C GLY A 92 -27.24 0.26 5.54
N TYR A 93 -28.41 -0.22 5.93
CA TYR A 93 -29.68 0.49 5.80
C TYR A 93 -30.42 0.44 7.12
N THR A 94 -31.10 1.53 7.48
CA THR A 94 -32.00 1.55 8.63
C THR A 94 -33.16 0.59 8.40
N LYS A 95 -33.92 0.27 9.46
CA LYS A 95 -35.17 -0.49 9.36
C LYS A 95 -36.21 0.15 8.44
N THR A 96 -36.09 1.46 8.21
CA THR A 96 -36.96 2.24 7.30
C THR A 96 -36.41 2.34 5.88
N GLY A 97 -35.30 1.66 5.56
CA GLY A 97 -34.70 1.63 4.23
C GLY A 97 -33.80 2.82 3.89
N VAL A 98 -33.44 3.65 4.86
CA VAL A 98 -32.55 4.80 4.65
C VAL A 98 -31.09 4.32 4.64
N PRO A 99 -30.27 4.70 3.65
CA PRO A 99 -28.86 4.31 3.61
C PRO A 99 -28.08 4.94 4.77
N ILE A 100 -27.26 4.13 5.43
CA ILE A 100 -26.34 4.56 6.48
C ILE A 100 -24.94 4.59 5.89
N TYR A 101 -24.28 5.74 5.98
CA TYR A 101 -22.93 5.93 5.46
C TYR A 101 -21.88 5.69 6.55
N LEU A 102 -20.66 5.34 6.15
CA LEU A 102 -19.56 5.16 7.09
C LEU A 102 -19.32 6.40 7.97
N LYS A 103 -19.42 7.59 7.37
CA LYS A 103 -19.33 8.88 8.10
C LYS A 103 -20.38 9.07 9.20
N ASN A 104 -21.48 8.32 9.17
CA ASN A 104 -22.51 8.39 10.20
C ASN A 104 -22.16 7.57 11.44
N VAL A 105 -21.23 6.61 11.32
CA VAL A 105 -20.88 5.68 12.41
C VAL A 105 -19.40 5.66 12.75
N GLY A 106 -18.62 6.55 12.15
CA GLY A 106 -17.20 6.64 12.41
C GLY A 106 -16.52 7.78 11.66
N THR A 107 -15.22 7.90 11.92
CA THR A 107 -14.34 8.84 11.24
C THR A 107 -13.37 8.08 10.34
N VAL A 108 -12.98 8.72 9.23
CA VAL A 108 -11.98 8.19 8.30
C VAL A 108 -10.84 9.19 8.24
N THR A 109 -9.66 8.75 8.61
CA THR A 109 -8.46 9.57 8.70
C THR A 109 -7.39 9.02 7.77
N ASP A 110 -6.76 9.91 7.01
CA ASP A 110 -5.54 9.59 6.28
C ASP A 110 -4.39 9.64 7.25
N GLY A 111 -3.77 8.50 7.48
CA GLY A 111 -2.74 8.36 8.48
C GLY A 111 -1.55 7.58 7.96
N PHE A 112 -0.66 7.29 8.89
CA PHE A 112 0.38 6.32 8.69
C PHE A 112 0.17 5.20 9.68
N LYS A 113 0.48 3.99 9.25
CA LYS A 113 0.55 2.83 10.13
C LYS A 113 1.48 3.15 11.29
N GLU A 114 1.14 2.64 12.48
CA GLU A 114 1.96 2.84 13.66
C GLU A 114 3.41 2.44 13.39
N ILE A 115 4.36 3.32 13.74
CA ILE A 115 5.78 3.09 13.50
C ILE A 115 6.26 2.04 14.49
N THR A 116 6.15 0.76 14.14
CA THR A 116 6.64 -0.34 14.96
C THR A 116 8.17 -0.44 14.94
N GLN A 117 8.84 0.19 13.96
CA GLN A 117 10.28 0.15 13.78
C GLN A 117 10.82 1.52 13.38
N VAL A 118 11.48 2.19 14.33
CA VAL A 118 12.22 3.43 14.07
C VAL A 118 13.65 3.07 13.69
N ILE A 119 14.00 3.19 12.42
CA ILE A 119 15.37 3.00 11.94
C ILE A 119 16.07 4.35 11.96
N ARG A 120 17.19 4.42 12.66
CA ARG A 120 18.04 5.60 12.69
C ARG A 120 19.45 5.23 12.25
N THR A 121 20.00 6.06 11.38
CA THR A 121 21.41 6.05 11.03
C THR A 121 21.95 7.44 11.37
N ASN A 122 23.01 7.52 12.17
CA ASN A 122 23.62 8.80 12.60
C ASN A 122 22.60 9.80 13.20
N GLN A 123 21.70 9.30 14.07
CA GLN A 123 20.64 10.09 14.74
C GLN A 123 19.56 10.68 13.82
N GLN A 124 19.59 10.40 12.52
CA GLN A 124 18.57 10.81 11.56
C GLN A 124 17.62 9.65 11.26
N ASN A 125 16.34 9.95 11.04
CA ASN A 125 15.37 8.94 10.60
C ASN A 125 15.79 8.42 9.22
N ALA A 126 15.92 7.11 9.11
CA ALA A 126 16.38 6.43 7.91
C ALA A 126 15.41 5.31 7.52
N LEU A 127 15.52 4.86 6.29
CA LEU A 127 14.88 3.65 5.79
C LEU A 127 15.99 2.62 5.58
N MET A 128 15.77 1.39 6.01
CA MET A 128 16.71 0.30 5.74
C MET A 128 16.25 -0.45 4.50
N MET A 129 17.19 -0.77 3.63
CA MET A 129 16.94 -1.62 2.48
C MET A 129 17.85 -2.83 2.60
N MET A 130 17.27 -4.02 2.52
CA MET A 130 17.99 -5.29 2.56
C MET A 130 17.95 -5.92 1.18
N ALA A 131 19.12 -6.15 0.60
CA ALA A 131 19.24 -6.88 -0.66
C ALA A 131 19.63 -8.33 -0.39
N TYR A 132 18.86 -9.26 -0.92
CA TYR A 132 19.10 -10.70 -0.80
C TYR A 132 19.65 -11.22 -2.13
N LYS A 133 20.72 -11.99 -2.05
CA LYS A 133 21.34 -12.65 -3.21
C LYS A 133 20.56 -13.91 -3.60
N GLN A 134 20.52 -14.24 -4.88
CA GLN A 134 20.05 -15.56 -5.35
C GLN A 134 20.96 -16.67 -4.83
N THR A 135 20.40 -17.85 -4.51
CA THR A 135 21.13 -18.98 -3.89
C THR A 135 22.46 -19.27 -4.60
N ASP A 136 22.44 -19.33 -5.93
CA ASP A 136 23.59 -19.73 -6.74
C ASP A 136 24.40 -18.55 -7.34
N ALA A 137 24.02 -17.31 -7.03
CA ALA A 137 24.72 -16.14 -7.58
C ALA A 137 26.06 -15.86 -6.87
N ASN A 138 26.99 -15.20 -7.55
CA ASN A 138 28.23 -14.73 -6.93
C ASN A 138 27.95 -13.49 -6.07
N THR A 139 28.32 -13.51 -4.79
CA THR A 139 28.06 -12.42 -3.84
C THR A 139 28.73 -11.12 -4.27
N VAL A 140 30.00 -11.16 -4.66
CA VAL A 140 30.73 -9.97 -5.12
C VAL A 140 30.06 -9.36 -6.36
N GLN A 141 29.69 -10.20 -7.34
CA GLN A 141 29.02 -9.72 -8.55
C GLN A 141 27.65 -9.08 -8.26
N ALA A 142 26.88 -9.68 -7.35
CA ALA A 142 25.57 -9.16 -6.95
C ALA A 142 25.72 -7.83 -6.18
N THR A 143 26.68 -7.75 -5.26
CA THR A 143 26.99 -6.52 -4.53
C THR A 143 27.43 -5.42 -5.48
N ASP A 144 28.39 -5.69 -6.37
CA ASP A 144 28.85 -4.72 -7.37
C ASP A 144 27.72 -4.23 -8.27
N ALA A 145 26.83 -5.12 -8.71
CA ALA A 145 25.67 -4.74 -9.51
C ALA A 145 24.76 -3.75 -8.77
N VAL A 146 24.50 -4.00 -7.48
CA VAL A 146 23.69 -3.11 -6.63
C VAL A 146 24.40 -1.78 -6.42
N LEU A 147 25.66 -1.79 -5.98
CA LEU A 147 26.44 -0.59 -5.69
C LEU A 147 26.60 0.32 -6.91
N ASN A 148 26.85 -0.26 -8.08
CA ASN A 148 26.97 0.49 -9.34
C ASN A 148 25.64 1.11 -9.78
N ALA A 149 24.49 0.55 -9.37
CA ALA A 149 23.17 1.10 -9.68
C ALA A 149 22.77 2.24 -8.73
N LEU A 150 23.32 2.31 -7.51
CA LEU A 150 22.92 3.32 -6.50
C LEU A 150 23.09 4.77 -6.97
N PRO A 151 24.19 5.21 -7.61
CA PRO A 151 24.35 6.61 -8.04
C PRO A 151 23.30 7.04 -9.08
N ALA A 152 22.91 6.13 -9.97
CA ALA A 152 21.83 6.39 -10.91
C ALA A 152 20.47 6.44 -10.21
N MET A 153 20.29 5.65 -9.13
CA MET A 153 19.10 5.69 -8.29
C MET A 153 18.99 6.97 -7.48
N GLU A 154 20.06 7.46 -6.87
CA GLU A 154 20.06 8.76 -6.16
C GLU A 154 19.62 9.89 -7.07
N LYS A 155 20.23 9.99 -8.27
CA LYS A 155 19.86 11.00 -9.27
C LYS A 155 18.41 10.92 -9.69
N ARG A 156 17.87 9.70 -9.82
CA ARG A 156 16.48 9.48 -10.26
C ARG A 156 15.47 9.79 -9.16
N LEU A 157 15.74 9.35 -7.94
CA LEU A 157 14.83 9.57 -6.81
C LEU A 157 14.78 11.04 -6.41
N GLY A 158 15.90 11.76 -6.57
CA GLY A 158 16.00 13.17 -6.24
C GLY A 158 15.75 13.45 -4.77
N ASN A 159 15.41 14.70 -4.44
CA ASN A 159 14.98 15.11 -3.09
C ASN A 159 15.99 14.90 -1.96
N GLY A 160 17.30 14.88 -2.26
CA GLY A 160 18.35 14.73 -1.25
C GLY A 160 18.41 13.33 -0.62
N ILE A 161 17.92 12.30 -1.34
CA ILE A 161 18.03 10.91 -0.91
C ILE A 161 19.47 10.42 -1.14
N HIS A 162 20.06 9.87 -0.09
CA HIS A 162 21.40 9.28 -0.10
C HIS A 162 21.33 7.84 0.42
N PHE A 163 22.01 6.93 -0.28
CA PHE A 163 22.16 5.54 0.17
C PHE A 163 23.46 5.39 0.94
N ASN A 164 23.37 4.89 2.17
CA ASN A 164 24.53 4.52 2.97
C ASN A 164 24.53 3.00 3.16
N ILE A 165 25.68 2.38 2.91
CA ILE A 165 25.89 0.95 3.15
C ILE A 165 26.03 0.75 4.67
N LEU A 166 25.10 0.03 5.27
CA LEU A 166 25.16 -0.31 6.70
C LEU A 166 25.92 -1.61 6.97
N PHE A 167 25.79 -2.57 6.05
CA PHE A 167 26.37 -3.90 6.18
C PHE A 167 26.55 -4.54 4.79
N ASP A 168 27.66 -5.24 4.61
CA ASP A 168 28.06 -5.94 3.39
C ASP A 168 28.69 -7.29 3.77
N GLN A 169 28.39 -8.35 3.02
CA GLN A 169 28.85 -9.73 3.23
C GLN A 169 29.83 -10.23 2.16
N SER A 170 30.26 -9.34 1.26
CA SER A 170 31.18 -9.65 0.16
C SER A 170 32.58 -10.03 0.61
#